data_AF-X6F0C1-F1
#
_entry.id   AF-X6F0C1-F1
#
_cell.length_a   1.000
_cell.length_b   1.000
_cell.length_c   1.000
_cell.angle_alpha   90.00
_cell.angle_beta   90.00
_cell.angle_gamma   90.00
#
_symmetry.space_group_name_H-M   'P 1'
#
loop_
_entity.id
_entity.type
_entity.pdbx_description
1 polymer ?
#
loop_
_entity_poly.entity_id
_entity_poly.type
_entity_poly.pdbx_seq_one_letter_code
_entity_poly.pdbx_strand_id
1 'polypeptide(L)'
;MPFSLARHYQKMLRSYERFEKISTGYGPNMETDRPRDMAEEFFICAHHMLDYLRRDPSTKHLGEVGKRFAEANRALQIAALIANSVKHAGPGRDAKAETVEVVNQHYNLSTSTMDWSAQVIVTVNGKQYNAFQIAKECISAWKAFLGGNQIIIF
;
A
#
# COMPACT_ATOMS: atom_id res chain seq x y z
N MET A 1 7.85 25.31 -0.33
CA MET A 1 8.37 24.03 0.19
C MET A 1 8.81 23.19 -1.01
N PRO A 2 10.10 22.83 -1.15
CA PRO A 2 10.54 22.00 -2.26
C PRO A 2 9.85 20.63 -2.19
N PHE A 3 9.55 20.09 -3.36
CA PHE A 3 9.06 18.73 -3.52
C PHE A 3 10.13 17.76 -2.97
N SER A 4 9.74 16.83 -2.09
CA SER A 4 10.69 15.94 -1.40
C SER A 4 10.21 14.49 -1.42
N LEU A 5 10.96 13.63 -2.11
CA LEU A 5 10.77 12.19 -2.12
C LEU A 5 10.73 11.61 -0.70
N ALA A 6 11.59 12.12 0.18
CA ALA A 6 11.69 11.67 1.57
C ALA A 6 10.36 11.84 2.33
N ARG A 7 9.72 13.01 2.20
CA ARG A 7 8.41 13.27 2.82
C ARG A 7 7.35 12.27 2.35
N HIS A 8 7.38 11.92 1.08
CA HIS A 8 6.42 10.98 0.49
C HIS A 8 6.69 9.53 0.87
N TYR A 9 7.96 9.13 0.96
CA TYR A 9 8.35 7.84 1.50
C TYR A 9 7.88 7.69 2.96
N GLN A 10 8.11 8.71 3.78
CA GLN A 10 7.62 8.75 5.16
C GLN A 10 6.08 8.71 5.24
N LYS A 11 5.37 9.32 4.27
CA LYS A 11 3.90 9.18 4.19
C LYS A 11 3.49 7.74 3.91
N MET A 12 4.16 7.05 2.99
CA MET A 12 3.92 5.63 2.70
C MET A 12 4.19 4.75 3.92
N LEU A 13 5.26 5.00 4.68
CA LEU A 13 5.53 4.26 5.92
C LEU A 13 4.43 4.49 6.97
N ARG A 14 3.99 5.73 7.16
CA ARG A 14 2.89 6.03 8.10
C ARG A 14 1.56 5.41 7.68
N SER A 15 1.25 5.30 6.39
CA SER A 15 0.03 4.59 5.95
C SER A 15 0.15 3.09 6.17
N TYR A 16 1.34 2.51 5.98
CA TYR A 16 1.60 1.13 6.36
C TYR A 16 1.45 0.87 7.85
N GLU A 17 2.01 1.71 8.72
CA GLU A 17 1.86 1.55 10.18
C GLU A 17 0.39 1.59 10.62
N ARG A 18 -0.43 2.46 10.00
CA ARG A 18 -1.87 2.49 10.24
C ARG A 18 -2.53 1.19 9.79
N PHE A 19 -2.17 0.72 8.60
CA PHE A 19 -2.67 -0.53 8.06
C PHE A 19 -2.28 -1.70 8.99
N GLU A 20 -1.01 -1.85 9.36
CA GLU A 20 -0.48 -2.94 10.20
C GLU A 20 -1.18 -3.05 11.58
N LYS A 21 -1.54 -1.91 12.18
CA LYS A 21 -2.32 -1.92 13.44
C LYS A 21 -3.67 -2.62 13.28
N ILE A 22 -4.26 -2.61 12.09
CA ILE A 22 -5.51 -3.32 11.81
C ILE A 22 -5.31 -4.84 11.67
N SER A 23 -4.18 -5.29 11.12
CA SER A 23 -3.89 -6.75 11.04
C SER A 23 -3.53 -7.36 12.39
N THR A 24 -3.01 -6.57 13.32
CA THR A 24 -2.40 -7.07 14.56
C THR A 24 -3.28 -6.92 15.80
N GLY A 25 -4.39 -6.19 15.71
CA GLY A 25 -5.35 -6.02 16.80
C GLY A 25 -5.76 -4.56 16.99
N TYR A 26 -7.06 -4.30 16.98
CA TYR A 26 -7.68 -2.99 17.17
C TYR A 26 -8.79 -3.08 18.21
N GLY A 27 -9.05 -1.97 18.91
CA GLY A 27 -10.08 -1.89 19.95
C GLY A 27 -11.52 -2.04 19.41
N PRO A 28 -12.52 -2.08 20.30
CA PRO A 28 -13.87 -2.60 20.05
C PRO A 28 -14.75 -1.88 19.00
N ASN A 29 -14.28 -0.78 18.39
CA ASN A 29 -15.09 0.12 17.56
C ASN A 29 -14.53 0.29 16.14
N MET A 30 -14.22 -0.80 15.44
CA MET A 30 -13.76 -0.72 14.05
C MET A 30 -14.95 -0.67 13.08
N GLU A 31 -15.05 0.42 12.32
CA GLU A 31 -15.94 0.50 11.15
C GLU A 31 -15.48 -0.49 10.05
N THR A 32 -16.44 -1.14 9.39
CA THR A 32 -16.19 -2.25 8.44
C THR A 32 -15.35 -1.85 7.23
N ASP A 33 -15.45 -0.60 6.77
CA ASP A 33 -14.76 -0.10 5.58
C ASP A 33 -13.34 0.41 5.87
N ARG A 34 -13.04 0.69 7.14
CA ARG A 34 -11.76 1.28 7.57
C ARG A 34 -10.53 0.44 7.20
N PRO A 35 -10.53 -0.91 7.32
CA PRO A 35 -9.40 -1.74 6.85
C PRO A 35 -9.13 -1.62 5.35
N ARG A 36 -10.21 -1.53 4.56
CA ARG A 36 -10.13 -1.39 3.10
C ARG A 36 -9.53 -0.04 2.73
N ASP A 37 -10.05 1.04 3.29
CA ASP A 37 -9.56 2.40 3.03
C ASP A 37 -8.08 2.56 3.37
N MET A 38 -7.62 1.96 4.48
CA MET A 38 -6.21 1.98 4.85
C MET A 38 -5.32 1.19 3.88
N ALA A 39 -5.79 0.04 3.41
CA ALA A 39 -5.08 -0.73 2.40
C ALA A 39 -4.99 0.05 1.08
N GLU A 40 -6.10 0.62 0.61
CA GLU A 40 -6.16 1.44 -0.60
C GLU A 40 -5.25 2.67 -0.48
N GLU A 41 -5.28 3.39 0.65
CA GLU A 41 -4.39 4.53 0.90
C GLU A 41 -2.92 4.12 0.81
N PHE A 42 -2.55 2.97 1.40
CA PHE A 42 -1.19 2.45 1.30
C PHE A 42 -0.79 2.17 -0.15
N PHE A 43 -1.60 1.43 -0.91
CA PHE A 43 -1.24 1.06 -2.29
C PHE A 43 -1.17 2.28 -3.21
N ILE A 44 -2.02 3.29 -3.00
CA ILE A 44 -1.93 4.59 -3.67
C ILE A 44 -0.60 5.26 -3.35
N CYS A 45 -0.20 5.33 -2.08
CA CYS A 45 1.09 5.91 -1.70
C CYS A 45 2.27 5.16 -2.31
N ALA A 46 2.24 3.81 -2.26
CA ALA A 46 3.30 2.96 -2.80
C ALA A 46 3.44 3.09 -4.33
N HIS A 47 2.32 3.20 -5.06
CA HIS A 47 2.33 3.43 -6.49
C HIS A 47 2.89 4.82 -6.86
N HIS A 48 2.47 5.87 -6.14
CA HIS A 48 2.90 7.24 -6.43
C HIS A 48 4.36 7.54 -6.11
N MET A 49 5.07 6.65 -5.41
CA MET A 49 6.52 6.77 -5.19
C MET A 49 7.30 6.94 -6.49
N LEU A 50 6.89 6.29 -7.60
CA LEU A 50 7.52 6.48 -8.89
C LEU A 50 7.34 7.90 -9.44
N ASP A 51 6.14 8.47 -9.28
CA ASP A 51 5.89 9.86 -9.69
C ASP A 51 6.73 10.83 -8.89
N TYR A 52 6.88 10.54 -7.59
CA TYR A 52 7.68 11.37 -6.71
C TYR A 52 9.17 11.27 -7.03
N LEU A 53 9.68 10.08 -7.34
CA LEU A 53 11.05 9.87 -7.82
C LEU A 53 11.35 10.73 -9.06
N ARG A 54 10.40 10.82 -9.99
CA ARG A 54 10.51 11.60 -11.23
C ARG A 54 10.42 13.11 -11.04
N ARG A 55 9.72 13.57 -10.00
CA ARG A 55 9.47 14.98 -9.73
C ARG A 55 10.52 15.62 -8.83
N ASP A 56 11.16 14.85 -7.97
CA ASP A 56 12.21 15.35 -7.09
C ASP A 56 13.47 15.67 -7.91
N PRO A 57 13.97 16.93 -7.89
CA PRO A 57 15.17 17.32 -8.64
C PRO A 57 16.40 16.46 -8.34
N SER A 58 16.53 15.94 -7.11
CA SER A 58 17.66 15.11 -6.69
C SER A 58 17.61 13.70 -7.28
N THR A 59 16.41 13.19 -7.60
CA THR A 59 16.24 11.81 -8.08
C THR A 59 15.63 11.68 -9.48
N LYS A 60 15.24 12.80 -10.12
CA LYS A 60 14.57 12.79 -11.43
C LYS A 60 15.32 12.00 -12.51
N HIS A 61 16.65 11.95 -12.43
CA HIS A 61 17.52 11.21 -13.35
C HIS A 61 17.31 9.68 -13.26
N LEU A 62 16.77 9.18 -12.14
CA LEU A 62 16.41 7.78 -11.93
C LEU A 62 15.00 7.46 -12.42
N GLY A 63 14.26 8.42 -12.98
CA GLY A 63 12.85 8.25 -13.31
C GLY A 63 12.54 7.09 -14.26
N GLU A 64 13.44 6.80 -15.21
CA GLU A 64 13.30 5.68 -16.14
C GLU A 64 13.79 4.36 -15.52
N VAL A 65 14.87 4.39 -14.75
CA VAL A 65 15.37 3.21 -14.02
C VAL A 65 14.34 2.75 -12.99
N GLY A 66 13.76 3.67 -12.23
CA GLY A 66 12.68 3.41 -11.28
C GLY A 66 11.40 2.91 -11.93
N LYS A 67 11.09 3.36 -13.16
CA LYS A 67 9.97 2.84 -13.95
C LYS A 67 10.16 1.35 -14.23
N ARG A 68 11.29 0.99 -14.84
CA ARG A 68 11.62 -0.39 -15.20
C ARG A 68 11.67 -1.29 -13.97
N PHE A 69 12.22 -0.78 -12.87
CA PHE A 69 12.21 -1.48 -11.59
C PHE A 69 10.78 -1.76 -11.10
N ALA A 70 9.91 -0.75 -11.07
CA ALA A 70 8.52 -0.92 -10.65
C ALA A 70 7.74 -1.86 -11.58
N GLU A 71 8.00 -1.79 -12.89
CA GLU A 71 7.42 -2.68 -13.90
C GLU A 71 7.95 -4.12 -13.82
N ALA A 72 9.13 -4.35 -13.24
CA ALA A 72 9.68 -5.69 -13.02
C ALA A 72 9.32 -6.28 -11.64
N ASN A 73 8.90 -5.43 -10.68
CA ASN A 73 8.60 -5.86 -9.32
C ASN A 73 7.11 -6.19 -9.14
N ARG A 74 6.80 -7.46 -8.82
CA ARG A 74 5.43 -7.95 -8.73
C ARG A 74 4.57 -7.21 -7.69
N ALA A 75 5.11 -6.90 -6.53
CA ALA A 75 4.37 -6.21 -5.47
C ALA A 75 4.02 -4.76 -5.90
N LEU A 76 4.96 -4.07 -6.56
CA LEU A 76 4.71 -2.73 -7.08
C LEU A 76 3.72 -2.71 -8.26
N GLN A 77 3.73 -3.75 -9.10
CA GLN A 77 2.67 -3.93 -10.11
C GLN A 77 1.28 -4.09 -9.47
N ILE A 78 1.17 -4.92 -8.41
CA ILE A 78 -0.10 -5.09 -7.67
C ILE A 78 -0.54 -3.75 -7.07
N ALA A 79 0.37 -3.00 -6.46
CA ALA A 79 0.07 -1.67 -5.92
C ALA A 79 -0.44 -0.71 -7.01
N ALA A 80 0.16 -0.72 -8.20
CA ALA A 80 -0.27 0.10 -9.33
C ALA A 80 -1.67 -0.28 -9.83
N LEU A 81 -1.95 -1.58 -9.93
CA LEU A 81 -3.25 -2.11 -10.34
C LEU A 81 -4.36 -1.68 -9.37
N ILE A 82 -4.13 -1.81 -8.06
CA ILE A 82 -5.06 -1.36 -7.02
C ILE A 82 -5.22 0.16 -7.04
N ALA A 83 -4.12 0.93 -7.08
CA ALA A 83 -4.20 2.38 -7.10
C ALA A 83 -4.97 2.90 -8.32
N ASN A 84 -4.81 2.25 -9.47
CA ASN A 84 -5.56 2.56 -10.68
C ASN A 84 -7.04 2.15 -10.58
N SER A 85 -7.34 0.99 -9.98
CA SER A 85 -8.73 0.58 -9.78
C SER A 85 -9.48 1.55 -8.89
N VAL A 86 -8.87 2.02 -7.79
CA VAL A 86 -9.47 3.03 -6.89
C VAL A 86 -9.72 4.36 -7.61
N LYS A 87 -8.78 4.85 -8.42
CA LYS A 87 -8.94 6.10 -9.20
C LYS A 87 -10.04 6.02 -10.26
N HIS A 88 -10.28 4.82 -10.80
CA HIS A 88 -11.22 4.59 -11.90
C HIS A 88 -12.54 3.93 -11.46
N ALA A 89 -12.71 3.67 -10.16
CA ALA A 89 -13.94 3.22 -9.53
C ALA A 89 -14.95 4.39 -9.44
N GLY A 90 -15.42 4.85 -10.60
CA GLY A 90 -16.65 5.66 -10.67
C GLY A 90 -17.89 4.80 -10.44
N PRO A 91 -19.04 5.40 -10.08
CA PRO A 91 -20.28 4.66 -9.88
C PRO A 91 -20.70 3.93 -11.17
N GLY A 92 -20.86 2.60 -11.10
CA GLY A 92 -21.52 1.80 -12.15
C GLY A 92 -20.62 0.99 -13.10
N ARG A 93 -19.42 0.54 -12.70
CA ARG A 93 -18.62 -0.40 -13.51
C ARG A 93 -18.52 -1.80 -12.89
N ASP A 94 -18.63 -2.81 -13.76
CA ASP A 94 -18.71 -4.24 -13.46
C ASP A 94 -17.55 -4.77 -12.59
N ALA A 95 -17.91 -5.72 -11.73
CA ALA A 95 -17.10 -6.40 -10.71
C ALA A 95 -15.94 -7.28 -11.24
N LYS A 96 -15.29 -6.91 -12.34
CA LYS A 96 -14.03 -7.51 -12.83
C LYS A 96 -12.80 -6.63 -12.56
N ALA A 97 -12.96 -5.52 -11.86
CA ALA A 97 -11.86 -4.66 -11.45
C ALA A 97 -11.03 -5.29 -10.33
N GLU A 98 -9.78 -4.84 -10.17
CA GLU A 98 -8.92 -5.27 -9.07
C GLU A 98 -9.54 -4.80 -7.74
N THR A 99 -9.94 -5.75 -6.89
CA THR A 99 -10.68 -5.47 -5.66
C THR A 99 -9.80 -5.55 -4.43
N VAL A 100 -10.18 -4.75 -3.43
CA VAL A 100 -9.71 -4.89 -2.05
C VAL A 100 -10.90 -5.36 -1.23
N GLU A 101 -10.77 -6.54 -0.65
CA GLU A 101 -11.82 -7.22 0.12
C GLU A 101 -11.32 -7.46 1.55
N VAL A 102 -12.22 -7.28 2.53
CA VAL A 102 -11.95 -7.62 3.93
C VAL A 102 -12.56 -8.98 4.20
N VAL A 103 -11.73 -9.99 4.45
CA VAL A 103 -12.15 -11.41 4.40
C VAL A 103 -12.32 -12.04 5.78
N ASN A 104 -11.61 -11.59 6.82
CA ASN A 104 -11.78 -12.13 8.16
C ASN A 104 -11.69 -11.05 9.23
N GLN A 105 -12.71 -10.94 10.09
CA GLN A 105 -12.65 -10.18 11.33
C GLN A 105 -12.58 -11.18 12.49
N HIS A 106 -11.41 -11.35 13.09
CA HIS A 106 -11.26 -12.26 14.24
C HIS A 106 -11.60 -11.53 15.53
N TYR A 107 -12.37 -12.22 16.38
CA TYR A 107 -12.72 -11.81 17.74
C TYR A 107 -11.86 -12.61 18.71
N ASN A 108 -10.97 -11.95 19.43
CA ASN A 108 -10.28 -12.61 20.54
C ASN A 108 -10.99 -12.25 21.85
N LEU A 109 -11.83 -13.16 22.34
CA LEU A 109 -12.43 -13.08 23.67
C LEU A 109 -11.44 -13.69 24.68
N SER A 110 -10.35 -12.97 24.96
CA SER A 110 -9.52 -13.24 26.14
C SER A 110 -9.94 -12.30 27.25
N THR A 111 -10.02 -12.81 28.47
CA THR A 111 -10.63 -12.16 29.63
C THR A 111 -10.17 -10.70 29.82
N SER A 112 -11.12 -9.77 29.62
CA SER A 112 -11.11 -8.31 29.87
C SER A 112 -10.86 -7.34 28.70
N THR A 113 -10.44 -7.77 27.50
CA THR A 113 -10.33 -6.88 26.32
C THR A 113 -10.82 -7.54 25.04
N MET A 114 -11.64 -6.82 24.26
CA MET A 114 -12.12 -7.25 22.96
C MET A 114 -11.14 -6.77 21.88
N ASP A 115 -10.35 -7.70 21.34
CA ASP A 115 -9.41 -7.41 20.25
C ASP A 115 -9.99 -7.85 18.90
N TRP A 116 -10.00 -6.91 17.96
CA TRP A 116 -10.43 -7.11 16.58
C TRP A 116 -9.22 -7.12 15.65
N SER A 117 -9.08 -8.13 14.79
CA SER A 117 -8.13 -8.06 13.68
C SER A 117 -8.83 -8.27 12.35
N ALA A 118 -8.40 -7.55 11.31
CA ALA A 118 -8.94 -7.71 9.98
C ALA A 118 -7.88 -8.29 9.04
N GLN A 119 -8.24 -9.36 8.32
CA GLN A 119 -7.49 -9.83 7.17
C GLN A 119 -8.00 -9.14 5.91
N VAL A 120 -7.12 -8.41 5.23
CA VAL A 120 -7.43 -7.78 3.95
C VAL A 120 -6.80 -8.60 2.83
N ILE A 121 -7.63 -8.94 1.84
CA ILE A 121 -7.25 -9.66 0.63
C ILE A 121 -7.38 -8.71 -0.55
N VAL A 122 -6.42 -8.76 -1.46
CA VAL A 122 -6.52 -8.08 -2.75
C VAL A 122 -6.66 -9.11 -3.84
N THR A 123 -7.65 -8.93 -4.72
CA THR A 123 -7.84 -9.78 -5.88
C THR A 123 -7.27 -9.05 -7.09
N VAL A 124 -6.21 -9.62 -7.65
CA VAL A 124 -5.55 -9.12 -8.85
C VAL A 124 -5.57 -10.16 -9.96
N ASN A 125 -6.21 -9.85 -11.09
CA ASN A 125 -6.40 -10.79 -12.22
C ASN A 125 -6.95 -12.16 -11.77
N GLY A 126 -7.96 -12.15 -10.89
CA GLY A 126 -8.59 -13.36 -10.36
C GLY A 126 -7.75 -14.15 -9.35
N LYS A 127 -6.57 -13.65 -8.96
CA LYS A 127 -5.73 -14.24 -7.91
C LYS A 127 -5.82 -13.43 -6.63
N GLN A 128 -5.98 -14.11 -5.50
CA GLN A 128 -6.04 -13.49 -4.19
C GLN A 128 -4.65 -13.40 -3.56
N TYR A 129 -4.38 -12.26 -2.92
CA TYR A 129 -3.14 -12.00 -2.20
C TYR A 129 -3.44 -11.43 -0.82
N ASN A 130 -2.61 -11.77 0.17
CA ASN A 130 -2.66 -11.11 1.46
C ASN A 130 -2.14 -9.67 1.31
N ALA A 131 -3.01 -8.69 1.53
CA ALA A 131 -2.70 -7.28 1.30
C ALA A 131 -1.54 -6.78 2.18
N PHE A 132 -1.46 -7.23 3.43
CA PHE A 132 -0.38 -6.88 4.35
C PHE A 132 0.97 -7.40 3.86
N GLN A 133 1.00 -8.62 3.35
CA GLN A 133 2.23 -9.21 2.82
C GLN A 133 2.72 -8.44 1.58
N ILE A 134 1.82 -8.12 0.64
CA ILE A 134 2.17 -7.29 -0.52
C ILE A 134 2.65 -5.91 -0.07
N ALA A 135 2.04 -5.31 0.97
CA ALA A 135 2.46 -4.02 1.47
C ALA A 135 3.90 -4.03 2.03
N LYS A 136 4.27 -5.07 2.79
CA LYS A 136 5.65 -5.28 3.25
C LYS A 136 6.64 -5.43 2.09
N GLU A 137 6.24 -6.16 1.05
CA GLU A 137 7.06 -6.35 -0.15
C GLU A 137 7.26 -5.03 -0.92
N CYS A 138 6.23 -4.19 -1.04
CA CYS A 138 6.33 -2.85 -1.63
C CYS A 138 7.33 -1.97 -0.87
N ILE A 139 7.27 -1.95 0.47
CA ILE A 139 8.22 -1.18 1.30
C ILE A 139 9.63 -1.69 1.09
N SER A 140 9.82 -3.00 1.14
CA SER A 140 11.12 -3.65 0.98
C SER A 140 11.71 -3.35 -0.40
N ALA A 141 10.88 -3.41 -1.45
CA ALA A 141 11.26 -3.08 -2.81
C ALA A 141 11.73 -1.62 -2.93
N TRP A 142 10.94 -0.66 -2.44
CA TRP A 142 11.33 0.74 -2.47
C TRP A 142 12.57 1.03 -1.61
N LYS A 143 12.66 0.44 -0.43
CA LYS A 143 13.84 0.58 0.45
C LYS A 143 15.11 0.09 -0.26
N ALA A 144 15.05 -1.08 -0.89
CA ALA A 144 16.16 -1.66 -1.62
C ALA A 144 16.55 -0.80 -2.84
N PHE A 145 15.57 -0.32 -3.60
CA PHE A 145 15.83 0.55 -4.75
C PHE A 145 16.50 1.86 -4.34
N LEU A 146 15.98 2.52 -3.31
CA LEU A 146 16.49 3.81 -2.85
C LEU A 146 17.89 3.65 -2.23
N GLY A 147 18.10 2.62 -1.40
CA GLY A 147 19.41 2.30 -0.84
C GLY A 147 20.45 1.90 -1.90
N GLY A 148 20.06 1.11 -2.89
CA GLY A 148 20.94 0.70 -4.00
C GLY A 148 21.37 1.86 -4.91
N ASN A 149 20.59 2.95 -4.93
CA ASN A 149 20.91 4.18 -5.65
C ASN A 149 21.44 5.29 -4.71
N GLN A 150 21.85 4.94 -3.48
CA GLN A 150 22.42 5.86 -2.49
C GLN A 150 21.53 7.05 -2.12
N ILE A 151 20.21 6.89 -2.24
CA ILE A 151 19.24 7.89 -1.80
C ILE A 151 18.99 7.69 -0.31
N ILE A 152 19.46 8.64 0.49
CA ILE A 152 19.29 8.59 1.94
C ILE A 152 17.97 9.25 2.32
N ILE A 153 17.08 8.47 2.94
CA ILE A 153 15.77 8.91 3.38
C ILE A 153 15.69 8.63 4.87
N PHE A 154 15.90 9.68 5.67
CA PHE A 154 15.85 9.62 7.12
C PHE A 154 14.39 9.65 7.62
#